data_AF-A0A564G6N8-F1
#
_entry.id   AF-A0A564G6N8-F1
#
_cell.length_a   1.000
_cell.length_b   1.000
_cell.length_c   1.000
_cell.angle_alpha   90.00
_cell.angle_beta   90.00
_cell.angle_gamma   90.00
#
_symmetry.space_group_name_H-M   'P 1'
#
loop_
_entity.id
_entity.type
_entity.pdbx_description
1 polymer ?
#
loop_
_entity_poly.entity_id
_entity_poly.type
_entity_poly.pdbx_seq_one_letter_code
_entity_poly.pdbx_strand_id
1 'polypeptide(L)'
;MNQEQYLSLARTLLQIGGTIAVTRGWIAPEQAAALTDQLLVFGGALVAVGATIWGLVARSKKNLIAAAAALPEVASIQAAPAVASAVPSDKVKPI
;
A
#
# COMPACT_ATOMS: atom_id res chain seq x y z
N MET A 1 13.66 9.04 -20.24
CA MET A 1 12.38 9.20 -19.53
C MET A 1 12.07 7.90 -18.83
N ASN A 2 11.88 7.92 -17.51
CA ASN A 2 11.57 6.72 -16.73
C ASN A 2 10.05 6.39 -16.82
N GLN A 3 9.66 5.20 -16.38
CA GLN A 3 8.26 4.74 -16.42
C GLN A 3 7.32 5.68 -15.65
N GLU A 4 7.79 6.28 -14.55
CA GLU A 4 7.00 7.21 -13.74
C GLU A 4 6.68 8.51 -14.48
N GLN A 5 7.63 9.04 -15.25
CA GLN A 5 7.43 10.25 -16.06
C GLN A 5 6.41 10.02 -17.18
N TYR A 6 6.42 8.86 -17.84
CA TYR A 6 5.42 8.52 -18.85
C TYR A 6 4.03 8.32 -18.26
N LEU A 7 3.92 7.66 -17.10
CA LEU A 7 2.66 7.50 -16.40
C LEU A 7 2.11 8.83 -15.88
N SER A 8 2.98 9.71 -15.38
CA SER A 8 2.62 11.07 -14.98
C SER A 8 2.06 11.86 -16.16
N LEU A 9 2.75 11.84 -17.30
CA LEU A 9 2.30 12.50 -18.52
C LEU A 9 0.95 11.93 -19.01
N ALA A 10 0.81 10.60 -19.05
CA ALA A 10 -0.43 9.94 -19.46
C ALA A 10 -1.60 10.31 -18.54
N ARG A 11 -1.35 10.38 -17.22
CA ARG A 11 -2.35 10.81 -16.23
C ARG A 11 -2.81 12.24 -16.49
N THR A 12 -1.87 13.17 -16.72
CA THR A 12 -2.20 14.56 -17.02
C THR A 12 -3.02 14.68 -18.31
N LEU A 13 -2.63 13.96 -19.36
CA LEU A 13 -3.37 13.94 -20.63
C LEU A 13 -4.78 13.36 -20.46
N LEU A 14 -4.94 12.30 -19.69
CA LEU A 14 -6.26 11.71 -19.39
C LEU A 14 -7.14 12.65 -18.57
N GLN A 15 -6.59 13.38 -17.60
CA GLN A 15 -7.35 14.36 -16.82
C GLN A 15 -7.86 15.48 -17.72
N ILE A 16 -6.99 16.07 -18.54
CA ILE A 16 -7.35 17.15 -19.47
C ILE A 16 -8.37 16.64 -20.50
N GLY A 17 -8.10 15.49 -21.14
CA GLY A 17 -8.97 14.89 -22.14
C GLY A 17 -10.35 14.52 -21.56
N GLY A 18 -10.38 13.95 -20.36
CA GLY A 18 -11.62 13.62 -19.65
C GLY A 18 -12.48 14.86 -19.35
N THR A 19 -11.86 15.94 -18.85
CA THR A 19 -12.58 17.20 -18.60
C THR A 19 -13.13 17.82 -19.90
N ILE A 20 -12.38 17.76 -21.00
CA ILE A 20 -12.84 18.28 -22.30
C ILE A 20 -13.98 17.42 -22.86
N ALA A 21 -13.90 16.10 -22.74
CA ALA A 21 -14.92 15.19 -23.24
C ALA A 21 -16.27 15.36 -22.50
N VAL A 22 -16.24 15.57 -21.19
CA VAL A 22 -17.44 15.85 -20.38
C VAL A 22 -18.03 17.22 -20.72
N THR A 23 -17.20 18.27 -20.82
CA THR A 23 -17.67 19.64 -21.13
C THR A 23 -18.19 19.81 -22.55
N ARG A 24 -17.72 19.00 -23.52
CA ARG A 24 -18.22 18.94 -24.90
C ARG A 24 -19.45 18.06 -25.07
N GLY A 25 -19.91 17.37 -24.02
CA GLY A 25 -21.08 16.49 -24.05
C GLY A 25 -20.85 15.15 -24.77
N TRP A 26 -19.59 14.76 -25.02
CA TRP A 26 -19.26 13.45 -25.60
C TRP A 26 -19.49 12.31 -24.61
N ILE A 27 -19.45 12.62 -23.32
CA ILE A 27 -19.77 11.71 -22.22
C ILE A 27 -20.88 12.37 -21.42
N ALA A 28 -21.98 11.63 -21.17
CA ALA A 28 -23.04 12.13 -20.31
C ALA A 28 -22.46 12.36 -18.90
N PRO A 29 -22.64 13.55 -18.30
CA PRO A 29 -22.12 13.88 -16.97
C PRO A 29 -22.45 12.83 -15.92
N GLU A 30 -23.64 12.24 -16.04
CA GLU A 30 -24.18 11.22 -15.15
C GLU A 30 -23.38 9.91 -15.23
N GLN A 31 -22.93 9.54 -16.42
CA GLN A 31 -22.11 8.33 -16.65
C GLN A 31 -20.69 8.52 -16.13
N ALA A 32 -20.10 9.70 -16.34
CA ALA A 32 -18.78 10.03 -15.81
C ALA A 32 -18.79 10.08 -14.28
N ALA A 33 -19.84 10.66 -13.69
CA ALA A 33 -20.03 10.71 -12.25
C ALA A 33 -20.20 9.31 -11.64
N ALA A 34 -21.06 8.47 -12.22
CA ALA A 34 -21.28 7.09 -11.75
C ALA A 34 -20.01 6.24 -11.80
N LEU A 35 -19.23 6.36 -12.88
CA LEU A 35 -17.98 5.61 -13.02
C LEU A 35 -16.92 6.08 -12.01
N THR A 36 -16.83 7.39 -11.78
CA THR A 36 -15.89 7.98 -10.82
C THR A 36 -16.27 7.57 -9.39
N ASP A 37 -17.56 7.61 -9.06
CA ASP A 37 -18.08 7.23 -7.76
C ASP A 37 -17.82 5.75 -7.46
N GLN A 38 -18.07 4.87 -8.42
CA GLN A 38 -17.69 3.45 -8.30
C GLN A 38 -16.19 3.26 -8.07
N LEU A 39 -15.33 3.92 -8.86
CA LEU A 39 -13.88 3.80 -8.70
C LEU A 39 -13.40 4.30 -7.34
N LEU A 40 -13.99 5.37 -6.82
CA LEU A 40 -13.59 5.96 -5.54
C LEU A 40 -14.08 5.12 -4.36
N VAL A 41 -15.30 4.57 -4.44
CA VAL A 41 -15.85 3.66 -3.41
C VAL A 41 -15.08 2.34 -3.37
N PHE A 42 -14.94 1.65 -4.50
CA PHE A 42 -14.22 0.36 -4.53
C PHE A 42 -12.72 0.54 -4.28
N GLY A 43 -12.10 1.54 -4.91
CA GLY A 43 -10.68 1.84 -4.71
C GLY A 43 -10.38 2.27 -3.28
N GLY A 44 -11.19 3.16 -2.71
CA GLY A 44 -11.06 3.59 -1.32
C GLY A 44 -11.24 2.45 -0.33
N ALA A 45 -12.26 1.61 -0.53
CA ALA A 45 -12.50 0.44 0.30
C ALA A 45 -11.33 -0.58 0.24
N LEU A 46 -10.83 -0.88 -0.96
CA LEU A 46 -9.69 -1.79 -1.12
C LEU A 46 -8.42 -1.25 -0.47
N VAL A 47 -8.14 0.04 -0.62
CA VAL A 47 -6.99 0.69 0.04
C VAL A 47 -7.15 0.67 1.56
N ALA A 48 -8.34 0.97 2.08
CA ALA A 48 -8.61 0.95 3.52
C ALA A 48 -8.46 -0.46 4.11
N VAL A 49 -9.02 -1.48 3.45
CA VAL A 49 -8.90 -2.89 3.85
C VAL A 49 -7.44 -3.33 3.76
N GLY A 50 -6.76 -3.04 2.65
CA GLY A 50 -5.35 -3.37 2.43
C GLY A 50 -4.44 -2.73 3.48
N ALA A 51 -4.62 -1.44 3.76
CA ALA A 51 -3.86 -0.71 4.78
C ALA A 51 -4.14 -1.25 6.19
N THR A 52 -5.38 -1.66 6.48
CA THR A 52 -5.75 -2.26 7.76
C THR A 52 -5.10 -3.63 7.94
N ILE A 53 -5.20 -4.52 6.94
CA ILE A 53 -4.55 -5.84 6.95
C ILE A 53 -3.04 -5.67 7.07
N TRP A 54 -2.45 -4.76 6.29
CA TRP A 54 -1.02 -4.46 6.37
C TRP A 54 -0.64 -3.96 7.76
N GLY A 55 -1.42 -3.03 8.34
CA GLY A 55 -1.18 -2.54 9.69
C GLY A 55 -1.21 -3.65 10.74
N LEU A 56 -2.15 -4.59 10.64
CA LEU A 56 -2.24 -5.76 11.53
C LEU A 56 -1.04 -6.70 11.35
N VAL A 57 -0.62 -6.96 10.11
CA VAL A 57 0.52 -7.82 9.81
C VAL A 57 1.83 -7.17 10.25
N ALA A 58 2.07 -5.91 9.88
CA ALA A 58 3.29 -5.18 10.18
C ALA A 58 3.48 -4.95 11.69
N ARG A 59 2.39 -4.72 12.44
CA ARG A 59 2.42 -4.55 13.90
C ARG A 59 2.34 -5.87 14.67
N SER A 60 2.33 -7.02 14.00
CA SER A 60 2.42 -8.30 14.68
C SER A 60 3.73 -8.40 15.47
N LYS A 61 3.68 -8.99 16.67
CA LYS A 61 4.85 -9.09 17.57
C LYS A 61 6.06 -9.71 16.87
N LYS A 62 5.83 -10.72 16.03
CA LYS A 62 6.85 -11.37 15.19
C LYS A 62 7.52 -10.38 14.23
N ASN A 63 6.74 -9.58 13.51
CA ASN A 63 7.27 -8.68 12.49
C ASN A 63 7.97 -7.46 13.10
N LEU A 64 7.53 -7.00 14.26
CA LEU A 64 8.25 -5.96 15.02
C LEU A 64 9.62 -6.45 15.50
N ILE A 65 9.70 -7.70 15.98
CA ILE A 65 10.97 -8.30 16.39
C ILE A 65 11.88 -8.56 15.18
N ALA A 66 11.32 -9.03 14.07
CA ALA A 66 12.06 -9.20 12.81
C ALA A 66 12.61 -7.86 12.30
N ALA A 67 11.81 -6.79 12.35
CA ALA A 67 12.23 -5.45 11.95
C ALA A 67 13.34 -4.91 12.88
N ALA A 68 13.22 -5.13 14.20
CA ALA A 68 14.28 -4.78 15.14
C ALA A 68 15.57 -5.57 14.88
N ALA A 69 15.48 -6.86 14.55
CA ALA A 69 16.65 -7.68 14.24
C ALA A 69 17.34 -7.27 12.92
N ALA A 70 16.59 -6.68 11.97
CA ALA A 70 17.14 -6.19 10.71
C ALA A 70 18.04 -4.94 10.88
N LEU A 71 17.96 -4.26 12.03
CA LEU A 71 18.79 -3.09 12.31
C LEU A 71 20.26 -3.50 12.51
N PRO A 72 21.23 -2.81 11.88
CA PRO A 72 22.65 -3.14 11.99
C PRO A 72 23.20 -2.95 13.41
N GLU A 73 22.66 -2.00 14.17
CA GLU A 73 23.03 -1.73 15.57
C GLU A 73 22.56 -2.80 16.56
N VAL A 74 21.60 -3.64 16.18
CA VAL A 74 21.10 -4.70 17.06
C VAL A 74 22.00 -5.92 16.96
N ALA A 75 22.72 -6.19 18.06
CA ALA A 75 23.63 -7.34 18.18
C ALA A 75 22.89 -8.64 18.55
N SER A 76 21.93 -8.59 19.48
CA SER A 76 21.12 -9.75 19.85
C SER A 76 19.77 -9.35 20.46
N ILE A 77 18.76 -10.20 20.26
CA ILE A 77 17.43 -10.09 20.86
C ILE A 77 17.13 -11.39 21.59
N GLN A 78 16.80 -11.29 22.88
CA GLN A 78 16.38 -12.40 23.70
C GLN A 78 14.85 -12.48 23.75
N ALA A 79 14.28 -13.60 23.34
CA ALA A 79 12.83 -13.79 23.23
C ALA A 79 12.40 -15.16 23.76
N ALA A 80 11.13 -15.33 24.11
CA ALA A 80 10.61 -16.64 24.49
C ALA A 80 10.82 -17.67 23.35
N PRO A 81 11.04 -18.97 23.65
CA PRO A 81 11.32 -19.98 22.62
C PRO A 81 10.29 -20.04 21.49
N ALA A 82 9.01 -19.88 21.80
CA ALA A 82 7.94 -19.83 20.81
C ALA A 82 8.05 -18.63 19.85
N VAL A 83 8.60 -17.52 20.30
CA VAL A 83 8.80 -16.29 19.51
C VAL A 83 10.10 -16.36 18.72
N ALA A 84 11.17 -16.88 19.31
CA ALA A 84 12.45 -17.10 18.62
C ALA A 84 12.29 -18.05 17.42
N SER A 85 11.56 -19.16 17.59
CA SER A 85 11.26 -20.09 16.49
C SER A 85 10.34 -19.48 15.41
N ALA A 86 9.55 -18.47 15.77
CA ALA A 86 8.65 -17.82 14.84
C ALA A 86 9.35 -16.73 14.01
N VAL A 87 10.47 -16.16 14.47
CA VAL A 87 11.21 -15.08 13.78
C VAL A 87 12.46 -15.65 13.10
N PRO A 88 12.51 -15.72 11.76
CA PRO A 88 13.71 -16.18 11.06
C PRO A 88 14.81 -15.10 11.09
N SER A 89 15.65 -15.09 12.13
CA SER A 89 16.82 -14.21 12.26
C SER A 89 17.84 -14.77 13.24
N ASP A 90 19.12 -14.84 12.85
CA ASP A 90 20.23 -15.35 13.69
C ASP A 90 20.49 -14.50 14.95
N LYS A 91 19.97 -13.26 14.95
CA LYS A 91 20.07 -12.34 16.08
C LYS A 91 19.03 -12.60 17.17
N VAL A 92 17.96 -13.34 16.88
CA VAL A 92 16.88 -13.63 17.83
C VAL A 92 17.13 -14.99 18.47
N LYS A 93 17.35 -15.01 19.80
CA LYS A 93 17.71 -16.21 20.56
C LYS A 93 16.68 -16.51 21.66
N PRO A 94 16.42 -17.79 21.95
CA PRO A 94 15.57 -18.18 23.07
C PRO A 94 16.23 -17.81 24.40
N ILE A 95 15.43 -17.33 25.37
CA ILE A 95 15.79 -17.26 26.78
C ILE A 95 15.54 -18.57 27.51
#